data_AF-A0A8J8MK42-F1
#
_entry.id   AF-A0A8J8MK42-F1
#
_cell.length_a   1.000
_cell.length_b   1.000
_cell.length_c   1.000
_cell.angle_alpha   90.00
_cell.angle_beta   90.00
_cell.angle_gamma   90.00
#
_symmetry.space_group_name_H-M   'P 1'
#
loop_
_entity.id
_entity.type
_entity.pdbx_description
1 polymer ?
#
loop_
_entity_poly.entity_id
_entity_poly.type
_entity_poly.pdbx_seq_one_letter_code
_entity_poly.pdbx_strand_id
1 'polypeptide(L)'
;MKYKFLIILGMSVVLLVGCMTDVKDVDVETGNHVGNTSQGKDNLESNRNFSLPPGEYGLLVVNDELSVISNDNVLYAKVNDDYTQLTDFIRSYAVSNDQRIIMYTTGEDDAPGALYRYDVKSQENEMVLGNDEGKQTPKDILWLDDKLLLIIRGLGHGRVHEGGQVDVYHRDTGKLTPLLIPDEKSEYRRIDAFKKDSVIVERATWTDDTFNAYETDTVIYKREDLLAMVNGQ
;
A
#
# COMPACT_ATOMS: atom_id res chain seq x y z
N MET A 1 9.23 7.23 -29.40
CA MET A 1 10.02 6.04 -29.80
C MET A 1 9.63 4.93 -28.81
N LYS A 2 8.83 3.94 -29.24
CA LYS A 2 8.27 2.90 -28.35
C LYS A 2 9.24 1.72 -28.33
N TYR A 3 9.84 1.43 -27.18
CA TYR A 3 10.61 0.19 -26.98
C TYR A 3 9.69 -0.85 -26.35
N LYS A 4 9.49 -1.99 -27.02
CA LYS A 4 8.89 -3.19 -26.42
C LYS A 4 10.03 -4.03 -25.87
N PHE A 5 10.09 -4.20 -24.55
CA PHE A 5 10.88 -5.24 -23.92
C PHE A 5 9.91 -6.20 -23.23
N LEU A 6 9.97 -7.48 -23.61
CA LEU A 6 9.28 -8.55 -22.90
C LEU A 6 10.16 -8.91 -21.70
N ILE A 7 9.70 -8.52 -20.51
CA ILE A 7 10.32 -8.92 -19.25
C ILE A 7 9.35 -9.88 -18.58
N ILE A 8 9.72 -11.16 -18.50
CA ILE A 8 9.00 -12.16 -17.72
C ILE A 8 9.52 -12.05 -16.28
N LEU A 9 8.80 -11.32 -15.43
CA LEU A 9 9.06 -11.29 -13.99
C LEU A 9 8.01 -12.14 -13.28
N GLY A 10 8.26 -13.45 -13.23
CA GLY A 10 7.63 -14.32 -12.26
C GLY A 10 8.40 -14.24 -10.95
N MET A 11 8.14 -13.20 -10.15
CA MET A 11 8.44 -13.11 -8.71
C MET A 11 8.05 -11.70 -8.25
N SER A 12 7.30 -11.61 -7.15
CA SER A 12 7.03 -10.36 -6.43
C SER A 12 8.34 -9.65 -6.11
N VAL A 13 8.71 -8.65 -6.90
CA VAL A 13 9.79 -7.73 -6.56
C VAL A 13 9.15 -6.57 -5.81
N VAL A 14 9.01 -6.72 -4.50
CA VAL A 14 8.94 -5.54 -3.63
C VAL A 14 10.35 -4.97 -3.61
N LEU A 15 10.59 -3.91 -4.39
CA LEU A 15 11.85 -3.18 -4.34
C LEU A 15 11.82 -2.26 -3.11
N LEU A 16 12.00 -2.87 -1.95
CA LEU A 16 12.28 -2.21 -0.68
C LEU A 16 13.67 -1.56 -0.78
N VAL A 17 13.73 -0.23 -0.79
CA VAL A 17 14.93 0.48 -0.33
C VAL A 17 14.87 0.48 1.19
N GLY A 18 15.16 -0.67 1.78
CA GLY A 18 15.14 -0.89 3.21
C GLY A 18 15.70 -2.28 3.48
N CYS A 19 16.72 -2.36 4.33
CA CYS A 19 17.39 -3.61 4.70
C CYS A 19 16.35 -4.57 5.32
N MET A 20 15.84 -5.53 4.54
CA MET A 20 14.99 -6.60 5.07
C MET A 20 15.85 -7.48 5.98
N THR A 21 15.54 -7.46 7.27
CA THR A 21 16.03 -8.46 8.22
C THR A 21 14.85 -9.37 8.54
N ASP A 22 15.04 -10.68 8.35
CA ASP A 22 14.12 -11.70 8.86
C ASP A 22 14.05 -11.56 10.38
N VAL A 23 12.92 -11.10 10.90
CA VAL A 23 12.66 -11.12 12.34
C VAL A 23 12.05 -12.48 12.68
N LYS A 24 12.93 -13.48 12.89
CA LYS A 24 12.55 -14.69 13.62
C LYS A 24 12.83 -14.44 15.08
N ASP A 25 11.78 -14.48 15.89
CA ASP A 25 11.79 -14.47 17.35
C ASP A 25 12.41 -13.21 17.98
N VAL A 26 11.55 -12.28 18.40
CA VAL A 26 11.93 -11.29 19.42
C VAL A 26 11.87 -12.00 20.77
N ASP A 27 12.97 -12.64 21.16
CA ASP A 27 13.15 -13.15 22.52
C ASP A 27 13.36 -11.96 23.48
N VAL A 28 12.39 -11.72 24.34
CA VAL A 28 12.51 -10.79 25.47
C VAL A 28 13.16 -11.54 26.63
N GLU A 29 14.34 -11.09 27.05
CA GLU A 29 15.01 -11.58 28.25
C GLU A 29 14.08 -11.46 29.47
N THR A 30 13.72 -12.60 30.05
CA THR A 30 13.06 -12.63 31.36
C THR A 30 14.12 -12.48 32.44
N GLY A 31 14.29 -11.25 32.92
CA GLY A 31 15.12 -10.95 34.08
C GLY A 31 14.56 -11.62 35.34
N ASN A 32 15.36 -12.44 36.00
CA ASN A 32 15.09 -12.92 37.36
C ASN A 32 16.22 -12.48 38.29
N HIS A 33 16.05 -11.33 38.95
CA HIS A 33 16.76 -11.09 40.20
C HIS A 33 15.89 -10.36 41.23
N VAL A 34 15.71 -11.04 42.36
CA VAL A 34 14.97 -10.65 43.54
C VAL A 34 15.79 -9.65 44.34
N GLY A 35 15.16 -8.54 44.74
CA GLY A 35 15.74 -7.59 45.69
C GLY A 35 14.73 -6.53 46.13
N ASN A 36 14.13 -6.73 47.32
CA ASN A 36 13.30 -5.77 48.05
C ASN A 36 14.02 -4.43 48.31
N THR A 37 13.34 -3.28 48.18
CA THR A 37 12.95 -2.36 49.31
C THR A 37 12.36 -1.01 48.86
N SER A 38 11.34 -0.58 49.62
CA SER A 38 10.88 0.77 49.98
C SER A 38 10.38 1.81 48.95
N GLN A 39 9.11 2.19 49.15
CA GLN A 39 8.47 3.51 49.01
C GLN A 39 9.15 4.59 48.15
N GLY A 40 8.50 4.92 47.05
CA GLY A 40 8.72 6.14 46.28
C GLY A 40 7.54 6.35 45.33
N LYS A 41 7.18 7.61 45.11
CA LYS A 41 6.16 8.06 44.17
C LYS A 41 6.50 7.62 42.74
N ASP A 42 5.49 7.76 41.89
CA ASP A 42 5.50 7.57 40.43
C ASP A 42 5.09 6.14 40.01
N ASN A 43 4.06 6.07 39.17
CA ASN A 43 3.86 4.97 38.23
C ASN A 43 2.88 5.45 37.14
N LEU A 44 3.41 6.35 36.33
CA LEU A 44 3.05 6.53 34.93
C LEU A 44 3.83 5.45 34.17
N GLU A 45 3.40 4.19 34.28
CA GLU A 45 3.90 3.10 33.44
C GLU A 45 2.70 2.32 32.94
N SER A 46 2.11 2.79 31.84
CA SER A 46 1.36 1.88 30.98
C SER A 46 2.38 1.12 30.14
N ASN A 47 3.02 0.15 30.77
CA ASN A 47 3.77 -0.92 30.12
C ASN A 47 2.75 -1.78 29.37
N ARG A 48 2.31 -1.32 28.18
CA ARG A 48 1.49 -2.14 27.30
C ARG A 48 2.44 -2.94 26.43
N ASN A 49 2.81 -4.11 26.92
CA ASN A 49 3.38 -5.18 26.11
C ASN A 49 2.33 -5.62 25.08
N PHE A 50 2.20 -4.87 23.99
CA PHE A 50 1.45 -5.31 22.82
C PHE A 50 2.31 -6.35 22.10
N SER A 51 1.81 -7.59 22.05
CA SER A 51 2.39 -8.66 21.26
C SER A 51 1.53 -8.82 20.02
N LEU A 52 2.16 -8.83 18.84
CA LEU A 52 1.46 -9.16 17.61
C LEU A 52 0.91 -10.59 17.70
N PRO A 53 -0.26 -10.87 17.09
CA PRO A 53 -0.72 -12.23 16.94
C PRO A 53 0.35 -13.12 16.26
N PRO A 54 0.39 -14.43 16.54
CA PRO A 54 1.30 -15.32 15.84
C PRO A 54 1.11 -15.26 14.32
N GLY A 55 2.19 -15.07 13.58
CA GLY A 55 2.18 -15.00 12.12
C GLY A 55 3.52 -14.54 11.54
N GLU A 56 3.70 -14.71 10.23
CA GLU A 56 4.82 -14.12 9.50
C GLU A 56 4.44 -12.70 9.06
N TYR A 57 5.30 -11.73 9.36
CA TYR A 57 5.08 -10.33 9.03
C TYR A 57 6.31 -9.76 8.32
N GLY A 58 6.05 -8.95 7.30
CA GLY A 58 7.02 -7.99 6.79
C GLY A 58 7.13 -6.79 7.73
N LEU A 59 8.36 -6.32 7.93
CA LEU A 59 8.67 -5.08 8.65
C LEU A 59 9.30 -4.07 7.69
N LEU A 60 8.64 -2.93 7.54
CA LEU A 60 9.20 -1.75 6.89
C LEU A 60 9.52 -0.70 7.96
N VAL A 61 10.80 -0.52 8.27
CA VAL A 61 11.26 0.60 9.09
C VAL A 61 11.29 1.86 8.23
N VAL A 62 10.44 2.83 8.56
CA VAL A 62 10.34 4.09 7.80
C VAL A 62 11.31 5.13 8.35
N ASN A 63 11.33 5.29 9.68
CA ASN A 63 12.27 6.13 10.43
C ASN A 63 12.35 5.63 11.89
N ASP A 64 13.02 6.38 12.75
CA ASP A 64 13.22 6.02 14.17
C ASP A 64 11.91 5.92 14.97
N GLU A 65 10.85 6.63 14.53
CA GLU A 65 9.55 6.70 15.19
C GLU A 65 8.49 5.84 14.49
N LEU A 66 8.59 5.59 13.19
CA LEU A 66 7.55 4.95 12.39
C LEU A 66 8.06 3.66 11.76
N SER A 67 7.31 2.59 11.99
CA SER A 67 7.42 1.35 11.23
C SER A 67 6.05 0.87 10.76
N VAL A 68 6.02 0.22 9.61
CA VAL A 68 4.82 -0.45 9.07
C VAL A 68 5.05 -1.94 9.13
N ILE A 69 4.08 -2.65 9.67
CA ILE A 69 4.14 -4.10 9.86
C ILE A 69 2.94 -4.70 9.17
N SER A 70 3.18 -5.63 8.24
CA SER A 70 2.11 -6.18 7.42
C SER A 70 2.31 -7.65 7.12
N ASN A 71 1.21 -8.35 6.92
CA ASN A 71 1.19 -9.64 6.23
C ASN A 71 0.14 -9.59 5.11
N ASP A 72 -0.24 -10.75 4.56
CA ASP A 72 -1.18 -10.83 3.45
C ASP A 72 -2.57 -10.20 3.75
N ASN A 73 -2.93 -10.04 5.02
CA ASN A 73 -4.26 -9.57 5.42
C ASN A 73 -4.22 -8.36 6.34
N VAL A 74 -3.24 -8.25 7.22
CA VAL A 74 -3.26 -7.26 8.31
C VAL A 74 -2.21 -6.19 8.09
N LEU A 75 -2.56 -4.95 8.41
CA LEU A 75 -1.65 -3.81 8.42
C LEU A 75 -1.64 -3.15 9.79
N TYR A 76 -0.45 -2.95 10.35
CA TYR A 76 -0.22 -2.19 11.57
C TYR A 76 0.70 -1.00 11.29
N ALA A 77 0.44 0.11 11.97
CA ALA A 77 1.40 1.19 12.15
C ALA A 77 1.99 1.09 13.57
N LYS A 78 3.31 1.06 13.69
CA LYS A 78 4.02 1.25 14.97
C LYS A 78 4.54 2.67 15.01
N VAL A 79 4.03 3.48 15.95
CA VAL A 79 4.47 4.86 16.18
C VAL A 79 5.12 4.93 17.57
N ASN A 80 6.42 5.18 17.59
CA ASN A 80 7.31 4.94 18.72
C ASN A 80 7.23 3.48 19.16
N ASP A 81 6.48 3.20 20.22
CA ASP A 81 6.23 1.85 20.75
C ASP A 81 4.74 1.47 20.79
N ASP A 82 3.87 2.35 20.33
CA ASP A 82 2.44 2.10 20.25
C ASP A 82 2.07 1.49 18.90
N TYR A 83 1.30 0.41 18.95
CA TYR A 83 0.81 -0.29 17.76
C TYR A 83 -0.65 0.06 17.52
N THR A 84 -0.95 0.45 16.28
CA THR A 84 -2.31 0.69 15.80
C THR A 84 -2.59 -0.27 14.65
N GLN A 85 -3.57 -1.17 14.82
CA GLN A 85 -4.09 -1.96 13.71
C GLN A 85 -4.90 -1.07 12.78
N LEU A 86 -4.48 -0.98 11.52
CA LEU A 86 -5.14 -0.16 10.51
C LEU A 86 -6.27 -0.92 9.80
N THR A 87 -6.01 -2.19 9.46
CA THR A 87 -6.99 -3.07 8.81
C THR A 87 -6.62 -4.55 9.03
N ASP A 88 -7.62 -5.43 8.98
CA ASP A 88 -7.49 -6.89 8.90
C ASP A 88 -7.71 -7.46 7.48
N PHE A 89 -7.91 -6.58 6.49
CA PHE A 89 -7.96 -6.92 5.07
C PHE A 89 -7.24 -5.86 4.22
N ILE A 90 -5.92 -6.00 4.10
CA ILE A 90 -5.05 -5.13 3.30
C ILE A 90 -4.96 -5.64 1.86
N ARG A 91 -4.97 -4.72 0.90
CA ARG A 91 -4.66 -5.00 -0.52
C ARG A 91 -3.35 -4.39 -0.95
N SER A 92 -3.15 -3.12 -0.61
CA SER A 92 -1.94 -2.37 -0.91
C SER A 92 -1.77 -1.25 0.10
N TYR A 93 -0.53 -0.82 0.34
CA TYR A 93 -0.24 0.34 1.18
C TYR A 93 0.94 1.14 0.63
N ALA A 94 0.97 2.43 0.96
CA ALA A 94 2.06 3.32 0.59
C ALA A 94 2.28 4.38 1.67
N VAL A 95 3.53 4.56 2.08
CA VAL A 95 3.94 5.61 3.01
C VAL A 95 4.37 6.83 2.22
N SER A 96 3.87 8.01 2.56
CA SER A 96 4.25 9.27 1.91
C SER A 96 5.73 9.57 2.13
N ASN A 97 6.39 10.29 1.21
CA ASN A 97 7.82 10.57 1.35
C ASN A 97 8.14 11.46 2.56
N ASP A 98 7.19 12.30 2.98
CA ASP A 98 7.27 13.10 4.22
C ASP A 98 7.05 12.25 5.49
N GLN A 99 6.72 10.96 5.33
CA GLN A 99 6.52 9.95 6.38
C GLN A 99 5.40 10.30 7.36
N ARG A 100 4.47 11.18 6.96
CA ARG A 100 3.34 11.60 7.79
C ARG A 100 2.07 10.81 7.56
N ILE A 101 1.94 10.18 6.39
CA ILE A 101 0.72 9.51 5.97
C ILE A 101 1.02 8.09 5.54
N ILE A 102 0.17 7.17 5.98
CA ILE A 102 0.03 5.84 5.39
C ILE A 102 -1.28 5.83 4.63
N MET A 103 -1.22 5.61 3.32
CA MET A 103 -2.39 5.31 2.51
C MET A 103 -2.49 3.80 2.38
N TYR A 104 -3.70 3.25 2.43
CA TYR A 104 -3.89 1.83 2.21
C TYR A 104 -5.25 1.49 1.63
N THR A 105 -5.29 0.47 0.78
CA THR A 105 -6.51 -0.07 0.19
C THR A 105 -6.93 -1.34 0.91
N THR A 106 -8.23 -1.53 1.03
CA THR A 106 -8.85 -2.73 1.59
C THR A 106 -9.61 -3.47 0.49
N GLY A 107 -10.21 -4.63 0.81
CA GLY A 107 -11.11 -5.35 -0.08
C GLY A 107 -10.63 -6.76 -0.43
N GLU A 108 -11.54 -7.56 -0.99
CA GLU A 108 -11.27 -8.93 -1.44
C GLU A 108 -11.41 -9.02 -2.97
N ASP A 109 -11.14 -10.18 -3.56
CA ASP A 109 -11.17 -10.34 -5.02
C ASP A 109 -12.58 -10.07 -5.56
N ASP A 110 -13.61 -10.45 -4.81
CA ASP A 110 -15.03 -10.32 -5.19
C ASP A 110 -15.83 -9.42 -4.22
N ALA A 111 -15.13 -8.64 -3.40
CA ALA A 111 -15.75 -7.71 -2.46
C ALA A 111 -15.14 -6.30 -2.58
N PRO A 112 -15.98 -5.26 -2.60
CA PRO A 112 -15.51 -3.90 -2.76
C PRO A 112 -14.69 -3.46 -1.55
N GLY A 113 -13.59 -2.78 -1.85
CA GLY A 113 -12.72 -2.15 -0.88
C GLY A 113 -12.91 -0.64 -0.80
N ALA A 114 -12.05 -0.03 0.01
CA ALA A 114 -11.92 1.40 0.16
C ALA A 114 -10.46 1.80 0.38
N LEU A 115 -10.14 3.05 0.06
CA LEU A 115 -8.88 3.71 0.35
C LEU A 115 -9.01 4.48 1.66
N TYR A 116 -8.06 4.24 2.54
CA TYR A 116 -7.95 4.90 3.81
C TYR A 116 -6.68 5.73 3.90
N ARG A 117 -6.74 6.76 4.73
CA ARG A 117 -5.63 7.62 5.12
C ARG A 117 -5.44 7.51 6.63
N TYR A 118 -4.26 7.09 7.04
CA TYR A 118 -3.79 7.18 8.42
C TYR A 118 -2.79 8.32 8.56
N ASP A 119 -3.10 9.31 9.41
CA ASP A 119 -2.17 10.38 9.79
C ASP A 119 -1.35 9.94 11.01
N VAL A 120 -0.03 9.87 10.85
CA VAL A 120 0.89 9.35 11.87
C VAL A 120 0.93 10.25 13.11
N LYS A 121 0.74 11.57 12.93
CA LYS A 121 0.84 12.55 14.01
C LYS A 121 -0.44 12.61 14.83
N SER A 122 -1.61 12.69 14.18
CA SER A 122 -2.90 12.69 14.89
C SER A 122 -3.38 11.29 15.25
N GLN A 123 -2.80 10.25 14.65
CA GLN A 123 -3.25 8.85 14.70
C GLN A 123 -4.70 8.67 14.20
N GLU A 124 -5.20 9.62 13.41
CA GLU A 124 -6.52 9.53 12.80
C GLU A 124 -6.50 8.61 11.59
N ASN A 125 -7.50 7.73 11.50
CA ASN A 125 -7.70 6.81 10.40
C ASN A 125 -9.05 7.13 9.74
N GLU A 126 -9.03 7.60 8.49
CA GLU A 126 -10.24 7.98 7.77
C GLU A 126 -10.34 7.30 6.41
N MET A 127 -11.56 6.98 5.99
CA MET A 127 -11.84 6.57 4.61
C MET A 127 -11.87 7.81 3.72
N VAL A 128 -11.04 7.83 2.68
CA VAL A 128 -10.98 8.96 1.74
C VAL A 128 -11.61 8.66 0.38
N LEU A 129 -11.72 7.38 0.03
CA LEU A 129 -12.39 6.95 -1.20
C LEU A 129 -13.02 5.58 -0.96
N GLY A 130 -14.35 5.49 -1.10
CA GLY A 130 -15.08 4.22 -1.01
C GLY A 130 -15.24 3.54 -2.37
N ASN A 131 -16.22 2.63 -2.44
CA ASN A 131 -16.73 2.11 -3.70
C ASN A 131 -17.77 3.07 -4.28
N ASP A 132 -17.63 3.40 -5.56
CA ASP A 132 -18.62 4.18 -6.31
C ASP A 132 -19.85 3.31 -6.64
N GLU A 133 -20.77 3.10 -5.69
CA GLU A 133 -22.05 2.39 -5.86
C GLU A 133 -21.98 1.12 -6.75
N GLY A 134 -20.92 0.31 -6.58
CA GLY A 134 -20.74 -0.94 -7.30
C GLY A 134 -19.98 -0.87 -8.63
N LYS A 135 -19.45 0.31 -9.01
CA LYS A 135 -18.74 0.48 -10.29
C LYS A 135 -17.24 0.34 -10.16
N GLN A 136 -16.60 1.08 -9.24
CA GLN A 136 -15.15 1.03 -9.09
C GLN A 136 -14.72 1.10 -7.63
N THR A 137 -13.69 0.32 -7.30
CA THR A 137 -13.05 0.27 -5.99
C THR A 137 -11.53 0.41 -6.17
N PRO A 138 -10.82 1.06 -5.24
CA PRO A 138 -9.37 1.11 -5.27
C PRO A 138 -8.77 -0.28 -5.04
N LYS A 139 -7.83 -0.68 -5.89
CA LYS A 139 -7.18 -2.00 -5.86
C LYS A 139 -5.72 -1.90 -5.41
N ASP A 140 -4.97 -0.99 -6.01
CA ASP A 140 -3.54 -0.82 -5.76
C ASP A 140 -3.13 0.66 -5.79
N ILE A 141 -2.04 1.02 -5.10
CA ILE A 141 -1.63 2.40 -4.92
C ILE A 141 -0.11 2.61 -4.93
N LEU A 142 0.31 3.79 -5.38
CA LEU A 142 1.72 4.22 -5.33
C LEU A 142 1.83 5.73 -5.22
N TRP A 143 2.68 6.25 -4.34
CA TRP A 143 3.00 7.68 -4.33
C TRP A 143 3.79 8.07 -5.58
N LEU A 144 3.24 9.00 -6.37
CA LEU A 144 3.94 9.63 -7.48
C LEU A 144 4.91 10.70 -6.96
N ASP A 145 4.45 11.49 -6.00
CA ASP A 145 5.21 12.46 -5.20
C ASP A 145 4.58 12.63 -3.80
N ASP A 146 4.92 13.68 -3.07
CA ASP A 146 4.44 13.93 -1.70
C ASP A 146 2.93 14.23 -1.61
N LYS A 147 2.30 14.56 -2.74
CA LYS A 147 0.92 15.06 -2.84
C LYS A 147 0.01 14.21 -3.69
N LEU A 148 0.58 13.50 -4.66
CA LEU A 148 -0.12 12.77 -5.70
C LEU A 148 0.05 11.27 -5.49
N LEU A 149 -1.06 10.58 -5.28
CA LEU A 149 -1.13 9.13 -5.18
C LEU A 149 -1.71 8.59 -6.49
N LEU A 150 -1.00 7.66 -7.14
CA LEU A 150 -1.57 6.82 -8.19
C LEU A 150 -2.45 5.76 -7.54
N ILE A 151 -3.62 5.54 -8.13
CA ILE A 151 -4.59 4.53 -7.67
C ILE A 151 -5.06 3.74 -8.89
N ILE A 152 -4.95 2.41 -8.86
CA ILE A 152 -5.74 1.56 -9.75
C ILE A 152 -7.15 1.47 -9.20
N ARG A 153 -8.14 1.83 -10.02
CA ARG A 153 -9.55 1.61 -9.72
C ARG A 153 -10.16 0.63 -10.69
N GLY A 154 -10.65 -0.48 -10.15
CA GLY A 154 -11.21 -1.60 -10.89
C GLY A 154 -12.59 -1.99 -10.38
N LEU A 155 -13.23 -2.98 -11.00
CA LEU A 155 -14.55 -3.44 -10.56
C LEU A 155 -14.49 -4.00 -9.12
N GLY A 156 -15.51 -3.69 -8.32
CA GLY A 156 -15.62 -4.20 -6.94
C GLY A 156 -16.13 -5.63 -6.84
N HIS A 157 -16.65 -6.17 -7.94
CA HIS A 157 -17.24 -7.49 -8.04
C HIS A 157 -16.88 -8.14 -9.38
N GLY A 158 -16.90 -9.47 -9.40
CA GLY A 158 -16.63 -10.26 -10.60
C GLY A 158 -15.18 -10.73 -10.67
N ARG A 159 -14.99 -11.94 -11.20
CA ARG A 159 -13.69 -12.63 -11.23
C ARG A 159 -12.89 -12.42 -12.52
N VAL A 160 -13.44 -11.64 -13.45
CA VAL A 160 -12.84 -11.42 -14.78
C VAL A 160 -11.93 -10.20 -14.76
N HIS A 161 -12.36 -9.14 -14.08
CA HIS A 161 -11.68 -7.85 -14.02
C HIS A 161 -11.10 -7.63 -12.63
N GLU A 162 -9.78 -7.80 -12.51
CA GLU A 162 -9.07 -7.62 -11.24
C GLU A 162 -8.49 -6.21 -11.12
N GLY A 163 -8.40 -5.50 -12.25
CA GLY A 163 -7.82 -4.18 -12.37
C GLY A 163 -8.78 -3.16 -12.98
N GLY A 164 -8.21 -2.07 -13.51
CA GLY A 164 -8.98 -1.07 -14.24
C GLY A 164 -8.15 0.12 -14.70
N GLN A 165 -8.64 1.32 -14.46
CA GLN A 165 -7.95 2.56 -14.83
C GLN A 165 -6.97 3.00 -13.75
N VAL A 166 -5.97 3.82 -14.13
CA VAL A 166 -5.13 4.53 -13.17
C VAL A 166 -5.63 5.96 -13.02
N ASP A 167 -6.00 6.31 -11.80
CA ASP A 167 -6.36 7.65 -11.37
C ASP A 167 -5.23 8.28 -10.55
N VAL A 168 -5.25 9.61 -10.47
CA VAL A 168 -4.41 10.40 -9.56
C VAL A 168 -5.30 11.02 -8.49
N TYR A 169 -4.95 10.77 -7.24
CA TYR A 169 -5.57 11.36 -6.06
C TYR A 169 -4.66 12.41 -5.45
N HIS A 170 -5.19 13.62 -5.30
CA HIS A 170 -4.48 14.73 -4.69
C HIS A 170 -4.80 14.83 -3.20
N ARG A 171 -3.85 14.45 -2.34
CA ARG A 171 -4.10 14.32 -0.88
C ARG A 171 -4.63 15.59 -0.22
N ASP A 172 -4.17 16.76 -0.65
CA ASP A 172 -4.55 18.04 -0.03
C ASP A 172 -5.99 18.44 -0.36
N THR A 173 -6.52 18.01 -1.51
CA THR A 173 -7.81 18.46 -2.03
C THR A 173 -8.87 17.36 -2.06
N GLY A 174 -8.46 16.09 -1.93
CA GLY A 174 -9.31 14.93 -2.14
C GLY A 174 -9.73 14.72 -3.60
N LYS A 175 -9.21 15.52 -4.54
CA LYS A 175 -9.59 15.45 -5.96
C LYS A 175 -9.02 14.17 -6.58
N LEU A 176 -9.87 13.44 -7.28
CA LEU A 176 -9.52 12.27 -8.07
C LEU A 176 -9.67 12.59 -9.57
N THR A 177 -8.65 12.29 -10.36
CA THR A 177 -8.63 12.54 -11.82
C THR A 177 -8.08 11.35 -12.59
N PRO A 178 -8.74 10.90 -13.67
CA PRO A 178 -8.20 9.87 -14.56
C PRO A 178 -6.86 10.28 -15.15
N LEU A 179 -5.89 9.36 -15.13
CA LEU A 179 -4.56 9.54 -15.70
C LEU A 179 -4.32 8.59 -16.88
N LEU A 180 -4.49 7.29 -16.64
CA LEU A 180 -4.31 6.25 -17.67
C LEU A 180 -5.62 5.47 -17.81
N ILE A 181 -6.26 5.60 -18.96
CA ILE A 181 -7.52 4.92 -19.28
C ILE A 181 -7.18 3.78 -20.25
N PRO A 182 -7.39 2.51 -19.85
CA PRO A 182 -7.16 1.39 -20.76
C PRO A 182 -8.25 1.34 -21.85
N ASP A 183 -8.00 0.57 -22.91
CA ASP A 183 -9.04 0.23 -23.88
C ASP A 183 -10.02 -0.83 -23.30
N GLU A 184 -11.09 -1.12 -24.04
CA GLU A 184 -12.15 -2.06 -23.60
C GLU A 184 -11.65 -3.49 -23.36
N LYS A 185 -10.48 -3.85 -23.90
CA LYS A 185 -9.87 -5.17 -23.77
C LYS A 185 -8.60 -5.15 -22.92
N SER A 186 -8.39 -4.11 -22.13
CA SER A 186 -7.23 -4.03 -21.25
C SER A 186 -7.61 -3.51 -19.88
N GLU A 187 -6.78 -3.84 -18.90
CA GLU A 187 -6.85 -3.27 -17.56
C GLU A 187 -5.46 -3.16 -16.95
N TYR A 188 -5.27 -2.16 -16.09
CA TYR A 188 -4.09 -2.06 -15.25
C TYR A 188 -4.35 -2.80 -13.94
N ARG A 189 -3.44 -3.69 -13.53
CA ARG A 189 -3.62 -4.58 -12.37
C ARG A 189 -2.72 -4.26 -11.18
N ARG A 190 -1.53 -3.73 -11.45
CA ARG A 190 -0.53 -3.45 -10.43
C ARG A 190 0.30 -2.22 -10.77
N ILE A 191 0.68 -1.44 -9.76
CA ILE A 191 1.60 -0.30 -9.87
C ILE A 191 2.72 -0.48 -8.84
N ASP A 192 3.97 -0.44 -9.30
CA ASP A 192 5.12 -0.38 -8.39
C ASP A 192 6.11 0.70 -8.81
N ALA A 193 6.94 1.11 -7.83
CA ALA A 193 8.12 1.89 -8.13
C ALA A 193 9.14 1.02 -8.88
N PHE A 194 9.71 1.57 -9.95
CA PHE A 194 10.84 0.95 -10.64
C PHE A 194 12.00 1.94 -10.66
N LYS A 195 13.04 1.66 -9.87
CA LYS A 195 14.11 2.63 -9.60
C LYS A 195 13.54 3.94 -9.04
N LYS A 196 14.39 4.95 -8.89
CA LYS A 196 14.00 6.23 -8.29
C LYS A 196 13.09 7.07 -9.18
N ASP A 197 13.20 6.92 -10.50
CA ASP A 197 12.67 7.86 -11.49
C ASP A 197 11.56 7.27 -12.37
N SER A 198 11.20 6.00 -12.17
CA SER A 198 10.21 5.32 -13.00
C SER A 198 9.16 4.59 -12.17
N VAL A 199 8.04 4.33 -12.82
CA VAL A 199 6.89 3.57 -12.33
C VAL A 199 6.65 2.45 -13.33
N ILE A 200 6.48 1.23 -12.82
CA ILE A 200 5.98 0.11 -13.62
C ILE A 200 4.49 -0.05 -13.38
N VAL A 201 3.76 -0.27 -14.47
CA VAL A 201 2.35 -0.61 -14.41
C VAL A 201 2.16 -1.92 -15.16
N GLU A 202 1.65 -2.93 -14.47
CA GLU A 202 1.23 -4.18 -15.11
C GLU A 202 -0.10 -3.98 -15.81
N ARG A 203 -0.18 -4.41 -17.06
CA ARG A 203 -1.39 -4.40 -17.87
C ARG A 203 -1.72 -5.82 -18.32
N ALA A 204 -2.97 -6.20 -18.15
CA ALA A 204 -3.55 -7.38 -18.78
C ALA A 204 -4.34 -6.96 -20.02
N THR A 205 -4.23 -7.72 -21.09
CA THR A 205 -5.02 -7.53 -22.32
C THR A 205 -5.67 -8.86 -22.71
N TRP A 206 -7.01 -8.89 -22.81
CA TRP A 206 -7.73 -10.11 -23.21
C TRP A 206 -7.50 -10.43 -24.68
N THR A 207 -7.23 -11.71 -24.95
CA THR A 207 -6.93 -12.21 -26.30
C THR A 207 -8.16 -12.77 -27.01
N ASP A 208 -9.27 -12.92 -26.29
CA ASP A 208 -10.56 -13.37 -26.80
C ASP A 208 -11.71 -12.45 -26.36
N ASP A 209 -12.88 -12.60 -27.01
CA ASP A 209 -14.10 -11.80 -26.71
C ASP A 209 -14.91 -12.37 -25.54
N THR A 210 -14.51 -13.53 -25.01
CA THR A 210 -15.16 -14.21 -23.88
C THR A 210 -14.48 -13.90 -22.55
N PHE A 211 -13.41 -13.13 -22.58
CA PHE A 211 -12.57 -12.76 -21.44
C PHE A 211 -11.98 -13.95 -20.68
N ASN A 212 -11.73 -15.08 -21.36
CA ASN A 212 -11.22 -16.31 -20.73
C ASN A 212 -9.69 -16.40 -20.75
N ALA A 213 -9.04 -15.76 -21.72
CA ALA A 213 -7.60 -15.68 -21.83
C ALA A 213 -7.11 -14.23 -21.95
N TYR A 214 -5.97 -13.96 -21.33
CA TYR A 214 -5.29 -12.68 -21.41
C TYR A 214 -3.77 -12.87 -21.45
N GLU A 215 -3.08 -11.88 -22.00
CA GLU A 215 -1.63 -11.72 -21.89
C GLU A 215 -1.33 -10.55 -20.95
N THR A 216 -0.19 -10.62 -20.26
CA THR A 216 0.29 -9.55 -19.38
C THR A 216 1.55 -8.91 -19.95
N ASP A 217 1.62 -7.59 -19.91
CA ASP A 217 2.84 -6.83 -20.18
C ASP A 217 3.07 -5.74 -19.12
N THR A 218 4.32 -5.33 -18.96
CA THR A 218 4.69 -4.22 -18.09
C THR A 218 4.96 -2.97 -18.92
N VAL A 219 4.28 -1.88 -18.58
CA VAL A 219 4.55 -0.56 -19.14
C VAL A 219 5.36 0.24 -18.15
N ILE A 220 6.52 0.74 -18.59
CA ILE A 220 7.39 1.59 -17.77
C ILE A 220 7.11 3.05 -18.15
N TYR A 221 6.73 3.84 -17.15
CA TYR A 221 6.56 5.28 -17.26
C TYR A 221 7.65 5.98 -16.47
N LYS A 222 8.24 7.04 -17.02
CA LYS A 222 9.04 7.93 -16.18
C LYS A 222 8.11 8.75 -15.28
N ARG A 223 8.54 9.00 -14.05
CA ARG A 223 7.80 9.84 -13.11
C ARG A 223 7.58 11.25 -13.66
N GLU A 224 8.59 11.82 -14.33
CA GLU A 224 8.49 13.15 -14.95
C GLU A 224 7.36 13.24 -15.99
N ASP A 225 7.17 12.18 -16.78
CA ASP A 225 6.13 12.13 -17.80
C ASP A 225 4.73 12.05 -17.17
N LEU A 226 4.57 11.24 -16.12
CA LEU A 226 3.31 11.14 -15.38
C LEU A 226 2.96 12.47 -14.69
N LEU A 227 3.94 13.14 -14.10
CA LEU A 227 3.76 14.47 -13.50
C LEU A 227 3.36 15.52 -14.55
N ALA A 228 3.96 15.47 -15.74
CA ALA A 228 3.59 16.36 -16.83
C ALA A 228 2.15 16.14 -17.30
N MET A 229 1.70 14.87 -17.36
CA MET A 229 0.31 14.53 -17.69
C MET A 229 -0.68 15.11 -16.67
N VAL A 230 -0.38 15.04 -15.37
CA VAL A 230 -1.23 15.60 -14.31
C VAL A 230 -1.34 17.12 -14.43
N ASN A 231 -0.22 17.81 -14.67
CA ASN A 231 -0.20 19.28 -14.76
C ASN A 231 -0.78 19.83 -16.06
N GLY A 232 -0.97 19.00 -17.08
CA GLY A 232 -1.56 19.37 -18.36
C GLY A 232 -3.10 19.28 -18.40
N GLN A 233 -3.74 18.87 -17.31
CA GLN A 233 -5.20 18.69 -17.19
C GLN A 233 -5.93 19.92 -16.63
#